data_AF-A0A929A0P3-F1
#
_entry.id   AF-A0A929A0P3-F1
#
_cell.length_a   1.000
_cell.length_b   1.000
_cell.length_c   1.000
_cell.angle_alpha   90.00
_cell.angle_beta   90.00
_cell.angle_gamma   90.00
#
_symmetry.space_group_name_H-M   'P 1'
#
loop_
_entity.id
_entity.type
_entity.pdbx_description
1 polymer ?
#
loop_
_entity_poly.entity_id
_entity_poly.type
_entity_poly.pdbx_seq_one_letter_code
_entity_poly.pdbx_strand_id
1 'polypeptide(L)'
;VQGIPAGYFELSQQPDQSAKIEYFGLLPQFIGQGHGGYLLTLALKTAWELTSQRVWVHTNSIDGPNALKNYQARGLVIYDQQQATFDLPKSSPGPWPGARRPHP
;
A
#
# COMPACT_ATOMS: atom_id res chain seq x y z
N VAL A 1 4.82 -6.84 -15.10
CA VAL A 1 5.46 -8.06 -15.63
C VAL A 1 5.07 -8.18 -17.09
N GLN A 2 6.04 -8.20 -18.01
CA GLN A 2 5.75 -8.20 -19.46
C GLN A 2 4.77 -7.08 -19.91
N GLY A 3 4.92 -5.86 -19.35
CA GLY A 3 4.05 -4.71 -19.64
C GLY A 3 2.78 -4.59 -18.78
N ILE A 4 2.38 -5.63 -18.04
CA ILE A 4 1.21 -5.59 -17.15
C ILE A 4 1.58 -4.93 -15.81
N PRO A 5 0.84 -3.90 -15.33
CA PRO A 5 1.06 -3.33 -14.01
C PRO A 5 0.88 -4.39 -12.92
N ALA A 6 1.86 -4.52 -12.02
CA ALA A 6 1.80 -5.50 -10.93
C ALA A 6 1.13 -4.94 -9.66
N GLY A 7 1.13 -3.61 -9.52
CA GLY A 7 0.67 -2.88 -8.36
C GLY A 7 0.97 -1.41 -8.52
N TYR A 8 0.65 -0.62 -7.49
CA TYR A 8 0.94 0.81 -7.45
C TYR A 8 1.13 1.26 -6.00
N PHE A 9 1.62 2.48 -5.86
CA PHE A 9 1.64 3.20 -4.60
C PHE A 9 1.27 4.66 -4.84
N GLU A 10 0.75 5.32 -3.81
CA GLU A 10 0.45 6.74 -3.81
C GLU A 10 1.16 7.39 -2.62
N LEU A 11 1.74 8.57 -2.86
CA LEU A 11 2.48 9.34 -1.86
C LEU A 11 1.83 10.70 -1.68
N SER A 12 1.83 11.19 -0.45
CA SER A 12 1.41 12.55 -0.12
C SER A 12 2.44 13.21 0.78
N GLN A 13 2.78 14.46 0.47
CA GLN A 13 3.57 15.30 1.37
C GLN A 13 2.64 15.87 2.45
N GLN A 14 3.08 15.79 3.70
CA GLN A 14 2.29 16.16 4.87
C GLN A 14 2.66 17.57 5.36
N PRO A 15 1.78 18.25 6.13
CA PRO A 15 2.07 19.60 6.67
C PRO A 15 3.29 19.66 7.59
N ASP A 16 3.62 18.56 8.27
CA ASP A 16 4.83 18.43 9.11
C ASP A 16 6.11 18.15 8.30
N GLN A 17 6.04 18.33 6.98
CA GLN A 17 7.08 18.03 6.01
C GLN A 17 7.45 16.54 5.94
N SER A 18 6.69 15.63 6.53
CA SER A 18 6.85 14.18 6.30
C SER A 18 6.25 13.76 4.95
N ALA A 19 6.55 12.54 4.50
CA ALA A 19 5.90 11.91 3.36
C ALA A 19 5.16 10.65 3.83
N LYS A 20 3.91 10.50 3.40
CA LYS A 20 3.06 9.37 3.74
C LYS A 20 2.82 8.51 2.51
N ILE A 21 2.91 7.20 2.67
CA ILE A 21 2.36 6.25 1.70
C ILE A 21 0.86 6.15 1.99
N GLU A 22 0.02 6.74 1.13
CA GLU A 22 -1.44 6.70 1.29
C GLU A 22 -2.00 5.35 0.89
N TYR A 23 -1.52 4.83 -0.25
CA TYR A 23 -1.92 3.53 -0.77
C TYR A 23 -0.69 2.75 -1.21
N PHE A 24 -0.72 1.46 -0.96
CA PHE A 24 0.29 0.51 -1.42
C PHE A 24 -0.39 -0.85 -1.67
N GLY A 25 -0.25 -1.38 -2.87
CA GLY A 25 -0.90 -2.65 -3.19
C GLY A 25 -0.38 -3.32 -4.44
N LEU A 26 -0.56 -4.64 -4.48
CA LEU A 26 -0.37 -5.46 -5.67
C LEU A 26 -1.73 -5.95 -6.17
N LEU A 27 -1.83 -6.20 -7.47
CA LEU A 27 -2.96 -6.97 -7.97
C LEU A 27 -2.87 -8.41 -7.44
N PRO A 28 -4.01 -9.07 -7.15
CA PRO A 28 -4.05 -10.38 -6.48
C PRO A 28 -3.15 -11.44 -7.13
N GLN A 29 -3.08 -11.46 -8.46
CA GLN A 29 -2.30 -12.42 -9.24
C GLN A 29 -0.78 -12.26 -9.13
N PHE A 30 -0.26 -11.20 -8.49
CA PHE A 30 1.17 -10.96 -8.27
C PHE A 30 1.60 -11.10 -6.81
N ILE A 31 0.65 -11.38 -5.90
CA ILE A 31 0.94 -11.59 -4.48
C ILE A 31 1.73 -12.89 -4.29
N GLY A 32 2.71 -12.88 -3.38
CA GLY A 32 3.54 -14.05 -3.06
C GLY A 32 4.75 -14.29 -4.00
N GLN A 33 4.93 -13.44 -5.02
CA GLN A 33 5.99 -13.60 -6.03
C GLN A 33 7.20 -12.67 -5.82
N GLY A 34 7.33 -12.06 -4.64
CA GLY A 34 8.43 -11.14 -4.30
C GLY A 34 8.30 -9.71 -4.84
N HIS A 35 7.32 -9.44 -5.72
CA HIS A 35 7.09 -8.09 -6.28
C HIS A 35 6.78 -7.01 -5.25
N GLY A 36 6.12 -7.37 -4.14
CA GLY A 36 5.75 -6.43 -3.09
C GLY A 36 6.95 -5.86 -2.34
N GLY A 37 8.03 -6.64 -2.24
CA GLY A 37 9.29 -6.12 -1.76
C GLY A 37 9.79 -5.04 -2.71
N TYR A 38 10.06 -5.42 -3.96
CA TYR A 38 10.60 -4.50 -4.96
C TYR A 38 9.80 -3.19 -5.06
N LEU A 39 8.46 -3.27 -5.14
CA LEU A 39 7.59 -2.10 -5.22
C LEU A 39 7.73 -1.19 -3.99
N LEU A 40 7.81 -1.76 -2.78
CA LEU A 40 7.97 -0.97 -1.56
C LEU A 40 9.36 -0.33 -1.47
N THR A 41 10.41 -0.93 -2.06
CA THR A 41 11.71 -0.25 -2.20
C THR A 41 11.53 1.06 -2.99
N LEU A 42 10.82 0.98 -4.12
CA LEU A 42 10.62 2.13 -5.00
C LEU A 42 9.77 3.19 -4.31
N ALA A 43 8.67 2.79 -3.67
CA ALA A 43 7.82 3.70 -2.90
C ALA A 43 8.62 4.48 -1.84
N LEU A 44 9.49 3.80 -1.08
CA LEU A 44 10.32 4.46 -0.08
C LEU A 44 11.35 5.40 -0.69
N LYS A 45 12.02 4.99 -1.78
CA LYS A 45 12.98 5.87 -2.48
C LYS A 45 12.30 7.13 -2.98
N THR A 46 11.17 7.00 -3.67
CA THR A 46 10.40 8.15 -4.17
C THR A 46 9.87 9.01 -3.03
N ALA A 47 9.44 8.42 -1.91
CA ALA A 47 8.99 9.20 -0.75
C ALA A 47 10.12 10.04 -0.14
N TRP A 48 11.34 9.51 -0.06
CA TRP A 48 12.51 10.25 0.42
C TRP A 48 12.97 11.36 -0.55
N GLU A 49 12.53 11.36 -1.80
CA GLU A 49 12.73 12.51 -2.70
C GLU A 49 11.78 13.68 -2.36
N LEU A 50 10.69 13.43 -1.64
CA LEU A 50 9.70 14.44 -1.24
C LEU A 50 9.99 15.07 0.14
N THR A 51 10.87 14.47 0.94
CA THR A 51 11.11 14.90 2.33
C THR A 51 12.51 14.51 2.82
N SER A 52 13.07 15.31 3.72
CA SER A 52 14.24 14.96 4.53
C SER A 52 13.91 14.61 5.99
N GLN A 53 12.63 14.68 6.39
CA GLN A 53 12.20 14.51 7.77
C GLN A 53 11.85 13.05 8.09
N ARG A 54 10.84 12.51 7.41
CA ARG A 54 10.25 11.22 7.77
C ARG A 54 9.40 10.65 6.65
N VAL A 55 9.51 9.34 6.42
CA VAL A 55 8.57 8.57 5.60
C VAL A 55 7.78 7.61 6.48
N TRP A 56 6.46 7.53 6.30
CA TRP A 56 5.61 6.66 7.11
C TRP A 56 4.38 6.13 6.35
N VAL A 57 3.70 5.15 6.93
CA VAL A 57 2.52 4.48 6.39
C VAL A 57 1.63 4.00 7.54
N HIS A 58 0.32 3.97 7.32
CA HIS A 58 -0.59 3.21 8.20
C HIS A 58 -0.80 1.81 7.62
N THR A 59 -0.76 0.80 8.48
CA THR A 59 -1.18 -0.56 8.15
C THR A 59 -2.03 -1.11 9.28
N ASN A 60 -2.93 -2.03 8.97
CA ASN A 60 -3.84 -2.61 9.94
C ASN A 60 -3.97 -4.13 9.74
N SER A 61 -4.76 -4.78 10.60
CA SER A 61 -4.99 -6.23 10.56
C SER A 61 -5.87 -6.72 9.40
N ILE A 62 -6.48 -5.80 8.63
CA ILE A 62 -7.26 -6.11 7.42
C ILE A 62 -6.35 -6.18 6.19
N ASP A 63 -5.19 -5.52 6.24
CA ASP A 63 -4.18 -5.62 5.18
C ASP A 63 -3.66 -7.05 5.02
N GLY A 64 -3.03 -7.31 3.87
CA GLY A 64 -2.47 -8.63 3.57
C GLY A 64 -1.51 -9.12 4.68
N PRO A 65 -1.47 -10.44 4.97
CA PRO A 65 -0.74 -11.00 6.11
C PRO A 65 0.78 -10.76 6.06
N ASN A 66 1.31 -10.34 4.91
CA ASN A 66 2.72 -10.03 4.70
C ASN A 66 3.04 -8.53 4.80
N ALA A 67 2.04 -7.65 4.97
CA ALA A 67 2.22 -6.20 4.93
C ALA A 67 3.21 -5.72 5.99
N LEU A 68 2.92 -5.97 7.27
CA LEU A 68 3.78 -5.56 8.39
C LEU A 68 5.22 -6.09 8.25
N LYS A 69 5.37 -7.38 7.91
CA LYS A 69 6.68 -8.00 7.70
C LYS A 69 7.45 -7.34 6.55
N ASN A 70 6.78 -7.01 5.45
CA ASN A 70 7.40 -6.33 4.31
C ASN A 70 7.87 -4.92 4.69
N TYR A 71 7.06 -4.15 5.43
CA TYR A 71 7.46 -2.83 5.94
C TYR A 71 8.70 -2.95 6.85
N GLN A 72 8.69 -3.85 7.82
CA GLN A 72 9.79 -4.03 8.77
C GLN A 72 11.09 -4.51 8.09
N ALA A 73 10.99 -5.41 7.11
CA ALA A 73 12.15 -5.87 6.33
C ALA A 73 12.86 -4.74 5.54
N ARG A 74 12.27 -3.54 5.51
CA ARG A 74 12.72 -2.37 4.76
C ARG A 74 13.08 -1.18 5.64
N GLY A 75 13.22 -1.43 6.93
CA GLY A 75 13.67 -0.45 7.91
C GLY A 75 12.54 0.43 8.48
N LEU A 76 11.28 0.18 8.14
CA LEU A 76 10.18 0.83 8.86
C LEU A 76 10.05 0.19 10.25
N VAL A 77 9.80 1.04 11.25
CA VAL A 77 9.57 0.64 12.63
C VAL A 77 8.19 1.08 13.07
N ILE A 78 7.56 0.30 13.96
CA ILE A 78 6.30 0.71 14.59
C ILE A 78 6.59 1.91 15.47
N TYR A 79 5.86 2.99 15.27
CA TYR A 79 5.99 4.23 16.04
C TYR A 79 4.72 4.60 16.80
N ASP A 80 3.56 4.08 16.37
CA ASP A 80 2.25 4.25 16.99
C ASP A 80 1.41 3.02 16.70
N GLN A 81 0.49 2.69 17.60
CA GLN A 81 -0.44 1.58 17.46
C GLN A 81 -1.79 1.96 18.08
N GLN A 82 -2.85 1.76 17.30
CA GLN A 82 -4.22 2.04 17.72
C GLN A 82 -5.10 0.84 17.43
N GLN A 83 -6.19 0.70 18.18
CA GLN A 83 -7.19 -0.34 17.98
C GLN A 83 -8.56 0.31 17.83
N ALA A 84 -9.28 -0.11 16.79
CA ALA A 84 -10.65 0.33 16.53
C ALA A 84 -11.45 -0.85 15.97
N THR A 85 -12.74 -0.87 16.26
CA THR A 85 -13.68 -1.88 15.75
C THR A 85 -14.51 -1.28 14.63
N PHE A 86 -14.63 -2.01 13.53
CA PHE A 86 -15.41 -1.60 12.37
C PHE A 86 -16.36 -2.73 11.96
N ASP A 87 -17.62 -2.39 11.69
CA ASP A 87 -18.57 -3.31 11.07
C ASP A 87 -18.33 -3.36 9.56
N LEU A 88 -17.49 -4.30 9.15
CA LEU A 88 -17.19 -4.52 7.73
C LEU A 88 -18.16 -5.54 7.12
N PRO A 89 -18.58 -5.33 5.85
CA PRO A 89 -19.34 -6.33 5.14
C PRO A 89 -18.52 -7.62 5.00
N LYS A 90 -19.17 -8.77 5.15
CA LYS A 90 -18.52 -10.10 5.05
C LYS A 90 -17.90 -10.38 3.67
N SER A 91 -18.33 -9.66 2.65
CA SER A 91 -17.91 -9.82 1.27
C SER A 91 -17.63 -8.46 0.67
N SER A 92 -16.61 -8.38 -0.19
CA SER A 92 -16.39 -7.19 -1.00
C SER A 92 -17.64 -6.94 -1.87
N PRO A 93 -18.12 -5.68 -2.01
CA PRO A 93 -19.28 -5.36 -2.84
C PRO A 93 -19.07 -5.68 -4.32
N GLY A 94 -17.84 -6.07 -4.70
CA GLY A 94 -17.45 -6.26 -6.08
C GLY A 94 -17.16 -4.92 -6.75
N PRO A 95 -16.99 -4.93 -8.07
CA PRO A 95 -16.82 -3.70 -8.84
C PRO A 95 -18.05 -2.78 -8.69
N TRP A 96 -17.86 -1.47 -8.87
CA TRP A 96 -18.99 -0.55 -8.94
C TRP A 96 -19.99 -0.98 -10.05
N PRO A 97 -21.29 -0.67 -9.92
CA PRO A 97 -22.29 -1.01 -10.92
C PRO A 97 -21.86 -0.57 -12.33
N GLY A 98 -21.76 -1.52 -13.26
CA GLY A 98 -21.38 -1.25 -14.65
C GLY A 98 -19.92 -1.51 -15.02
N ALA A 99 -19.04 -1.86 -14.09
CA ALA A 99 -17.61 -2.07 -14.37
C ALA A 99 -17.29 -3.20 -15.37
N ARG A 100 -18.24 -4.09 -15.68
CA ARG A 100 -18.06 -5.18 -16.66
C ARG A 100 -18.46 -4.81 -18.08
N ARG A 101 -18.87 -3.58 -18.36
CA ARG A 101 -19.16 -3.18 -19.75
C ARG A 101 -17.83 -3.05 -20.48
N PRO A 102 -17.54 -3.87 -21.50
CA PRO A 102 -16.45 -3.57 -22.40
C PRO A 102 -16.73 -2.20 -23.02
N HIS A 103 -15.75 -1.31 -23.06
CA HIS A 103 -15.81 -0.17 -23.96
C HIS A 103 -15.80 -0.71 -25.40
N PRO A 104 -16.73 -0.30 -26.28
CA PRO A 104 -16.71 -0.67 -27.68
C PRO A 104 -15.48 -0.10 -28.41
#